data_AF-D2YF16-F1
#
_entry.id   AF-D2YF16-F1
#
_cell.length_a   1.000
_cell.length_b   1.000
_cell.length_c   1.000
_cell.angle_alpha   90.00
_cell.angle_beta   90.00
_cell.angle_gamma   90.00
#
_symmetry.space_group_name_H-M   'P 1'
#
loop_
_entity.id
_entity.type
_entity.pdbx_description
1 polymer ?
#
loop_
_entity_poly.entity_id
_entity_poly.type
_entity_poly.pdbx_seq_one_letter_code
_entity_poly.pdbx_strand_id
1 'polypeptide(L)'
;MSSSFVTSPWFRFGFPLLLLVAIWLGMSNVVLVIKSNLGMAVNLPYILFFVSLIVAHIFKQSRIAMVAVTMLFSYWLIQVRLQTPLTESATMLELIMLSLLLPVACFLPYAYKNAGLFSKSFLSYLAFLLLCTFWAWLTRLHIGETDHSTLTENLFFVVPQISRLPLIIVAYLVALVGIAGISVLTRNQILDVVVYSAILLGMNAFVLFHIPYVSTTMFSLSGLLILVYLISAGHEMAFNDPLTQIPGRQALDQDLKHIGKNLRLRCLMWTTLKNSMIPTDMTPVMMF
;
A
#
# COMPACT_ATOMS: atom_id res chain seq x y z
N MET A 1 1.02 25.91 -12.01
CA MET A 1 1.22 24.49 -11.65
C MET A 1 -0.15 23.91 -11.33
N SER A 2 -0.72 23.14 -12.26
CA SER A 2 -1.99 22.45 -12.01
C SER A 2 -1.69 21.29 -11.06
N SER A 3 -2.02 21.43 -9.78
CA SER A 3 -2.04 20.29 -8.88
C SER A 3 -3.04 19.29 -9.43
N SER A 4 -2.54 18.17 -9.96
CA SER A 4 -3.38 17.04 -10.33
C SER A 4 -4.24 16.69 -9.11
N PHE A 5 -5.56 16.71 -9.26
CA PHE A 5 -6.51 16.37 -8.19
C PHE A 5 -6.18 15.02 -7.55
N VAL A 6 -5.61 14.11 -8.34
CA VAL A 6 -5.20 12.75 -7.97
C VAL A 6 -3.98 12.71 -7.02
N THR A 7 -3.14 13.75 -7.00
CA THR A 7 -1.97 13.82 -6.10
C THR A 7 -2.27 14.54 -4.79
N SER A 8 -3.49 15.04 -4.61
CA SER A 8 -3.91 15.72 -3.38
C SER A 8 -3.91 14.76 -2.18
N PRO A 9 -3.38 15.18 -1.01
CA PRO A 9 -3.43 14.38 0.22
C PRO A 9 -4.87 13.94 0.58
N TRP A 10 -5.84 14.82 0.35
CA TRP A 10 -7.26 14.54 0.59
C TRP A 10 -7.82 13.45 -0.32
N PHE A 11 -7.39 13.42 -1.58
CA PHE A 11 -7.80 12.38 -2.51
C PHE A 11 -7.17 11.03 -2.13
N ARG A 12 -5.87 11.02 -1.81
CA ARG A 12 -5.15 9.81 -1.39
C ARG A 12 -5.68 9.22 -0.08
N PHE A 13 -6.12 10.07 0.85
CA PHE A 13 -6.80 9.65 2.07
C PHE A 13 -8.23 9.16 1.81
N GLY A 14 -9.02 9.90 1.03
CA GLY A 14 -10.42 9.58 0.77
C GLY A 14 -10.64 8.38 -0.15
N PHE A 15 -9.69 8.08 -1.05
CA PHE A 15 -9.85 7.04 -2.06
C PHE A 15 -10.02 5.62 -1.49
N PRO A 16 -9.17 5.13 -0.56
CA PRO A 16 -9.39 3.84 0.10
C PRO A 16 -10.73 3.76 0.85
N LEU A 17 -11.14 4.85 1.51
CA LEU A 17 -12.40 4.93 2.24
C LEU A 17 -13.61 4.84 1.32
N LEU A 18 -13.59 5.59 0.21
CA LEU A 18 -14.65 5.56 -0.80
C LEU A 18 -14.80 4.15 -1.36
N LEU A 19 -13.70 3.49 -1.71
CA LEU A 19 -13.72 2.14 -2.25
C LEU A 19 -14.25 1.13 -1.22
N LEU A 20 -13.87 1.27 0.06
CA LEU A 20 -14.43 0.46 1.14
C LEU A 20 -15.96 0.63 1.23
N VAL A 21 -16.46 1.87 1.23
CA VAL A 21 -17.91 2.14 1.27
C VAL A 21 -18.62 1.55 0.05
N ALA A 22 -18.03 1.67 -1.13
CA ALA A 22 -18.58 1.11 -2.36
C ALA A 22 -18.69 -0.43 -2.30
N ILE A 23 -17.69 -1.13 -1.76
CA ILE A 23 -17.75 -2.59 -1.56
C ILE A 23 -18.84 -2.95 -0.55
N TRP A 24 -18.97 -2.20 0.54
CA TRP A 24 -20.00 -2.46 1.55
C TRP A 24 -21.41 -2.32 0.99
N LEU A 25 -21.67 -1.28 0.17
CA LEU A 25 -22.94 -1.12 -0.53
C LEU A 25 -23.22 -2.28 -1.51
N GLY A 26 -22.18 -2.88 -2.09
CA GLY A 26 -22.26 -3.99 -3.04
C GLY A 26 -22.08 -5.39 -2.45
N MET A 27 -21.99 -5.54 -1.13
CA MET A 27 -21.52 -6.78 -0.49
C MET A 27 -22.36 -8.02 -0.84
N SER A 28 -23.67 -7.85 -1.01
CA SER A 28 -24.59 -8.93 -1.43
C SER A 28 -24.19 -9.53 -2.79
N ASN A 29 -23.86 -8.68 -3.76
CA ASN A 29 -23.41 -9.09 -5.10
C ASN A 29 -22.02 -9.72 -5.04
N VAL A 30 -21.12 -9.16 -4.22
CA VAL A 30 -19.76 -9.69 -4.05
C VAL A 30 -19.78 -11.11 -3.49
N VAL A 31 -20.59 -11.35 -2.45
CA VAL A 31 -20.75 -12.70 -1.87
C VAL A 31 -21.34 -13.69 -2.88
N LEU A 32 -22.28 -13.27 -3.72
CA LEU A 32 -22.85 -14.12 -4.78
C LEU A 32 -21.77 -14.53 -5.79
N VAL A 33 -20.96 -13.59 -6.26
CA VAL A 33 -19.87 -13.84 -7.24
C VAL A 33 -18.77 -14.73 -6.65
N ILE A 34 -18.46 -14.56 -5.36
CA ILE A 34 -17.49 -15.41 -4.65
C ILE A 34 -18.02 -16.82 -4.54
N LYS A 35 -19.29 -17.01 -4.16
CA LYS A 35 -19.91 -18.33 -4.05
C LYS A 35 -19.95 -19.06 -5.39
N SER A 36 -20.16 -18.36 -6.51
CA SER A 36 -20.13 -18.97 -7.83
C SER A 36 -18.71 -19.33 -8.31
N ASN A 37 -17.66 -18.72 -7.76
CA ASN A 37 -16.27 -18.88 -8.19
C ASN A 37 -15.29 -19.09 -7.02
N LEU A 38 -15.64 -19.95 -6.05
CA LEU A 38 -14.90 -20.08 -4.78
C LEU A 38 -13.41 -20.35 -4.96
N GLY A 39 -13.05 -21.28 -5.84
CA GLY A 39 -11.64 -21.66 -6.05
C GLY A 39 -10.79 -20.50 -6.59
N MET A 40 -11.35 -19.65 -7.45
CA MET A 40 -10.63 -18.49 -7.99
C MET A 40 -10.63 -17.33 -7.00
N ALA A 41 -11.76 -17.08 -6.33
CA ALA A 41 -11.91 -15.97 -5.41
C ALA A 41 -10.99 -16.08 -4.19
N VAL A 42 -10.86 -17.27 -3.59
CA VAL A 42 -9.97 -17.50 -2.44
C VAL A 42 -8.50 -17.32 -2.81
N ASN A 43 -8.13 -17.62 -4.06
CA ASN A 43 -6.76 -17.50 -4.56
C ASN A 43 -6.39 -16.09 -5.02
N LEU A 44 -7.38 -15.22 -5.23
CA LEU A 44 -7.18 -13.88 -5.79
C LEU A 44 -6.26 -12.98 -4.94
N PRO A 45 -6.36 -12.92 -3.59
CA PRO A 45 -5.40 -12.17 -2.78
C PRO A 45 -3.96 -12.64 -2.96
N TYR A 46 -3.73 -13.96 -3.02
CA TYR A 46 -2.38 -14.51 -3.20
C TYR A 46 -1.78 -14.05 -4.52
N ILE A 47 -2.56 -14.10 -5.61
CA ILE A 47 -2.12 -13.65 -6.93
C ILE A 47 -1.80 -12.15 -6.91
N LEU A 48 -2.68 -11.32 -6.35
CA LEU A 48 -2.48 -9.86 -6.32
C LEU A 48 -1.25 -9.45 -5.50
N PHE A 49 -1.03 -10.06 -4.34
CA PHE A 49 0.16 -9.78 -3.54
C PHE A 49 1.43 -10.28 -4.23
N PHE A 50 1.40 -11.47 -4.87
CA PHE A 50 2.56 -11.98 -5.59
C PHE A 50 2.95 -11.09 -6.78
N VAL A 51 1.97 -10.65 -7.56
CA VAL A 51 2.18 -9.67 -8.63
C VAL A 51 2.73 -8.36 -8.07
N SER A 52 2.18 -7.87 -6.96
CA SER A 52 2.69 -6.66 -6.29
C SER A 52 4.15 -6.82 -5.85
N LEU A 53 4.57 -7.99 -5.38
CA LEU A 53 5.97 -8.26 -5.02
C LEU A 53 6.90 -8.25 -6.24
N ILE A 54 6.47 -8.83 -7.36
CA ILE A 54 7.24 -8.81 -8.62
C ILE A 54 7.42 -7.37 -9.10
N VAL A 55 6.34 -6.60 -9.13
CA VAL A 55 6.40 -5.20 -9.55
C VAL A 55 7.30 -4.39 -8.59
N ALA A 56 7.29 -4.72 -7.28
CA ALA A 56 8.09 -3.99 -6.30
C ALA A 56 9.57 -4.34 -6.41
N HIS A 57 9.86 -5.57 -6.84
CA HIS A 57 11.20 -5.99 -7.22
C HIS A 57 11.75 -5.15 -8.38
N ILE A 58 10.95 -4.98 -9.45
CA ILE A 58 11.32 -4.22 -10.65
C ILE A 58 11.64 -2.76 -10.29
N PHE A 59 10.81 -2.12 -9.47
CA PHE A 59 11.00 -0.72 -9.05
C PHE A 59 11.95 -0.53 -7.87
N LYS A 60 12.58 -1.60 -7.34
CA LYS A 60 13.48 -1.56 -6.16
C LYS A 60 12.84 -0.87 -4.94
N GLN A 61 11.53 -1.03 -4.76
CA GLN A 61 10.76 -0.44 -3.67
C GLN A 61 10.59 -1.44 -2.51
N SER A 62 11.66 -1.70 -1.74
CA SER A 62 11.61 -2.70 -0.67
C SER A 62 10.57 -2.42 0.40
N ARG A 63 10.34 -1.16 0.79
CA ARG A 63 9.40 -0.83 1.87
C ARG A 63 7.95 -1.16 1.52
N ILE A 64 7.52 -0.92 0.27
CA ILE A 64 6.17 -1.27 -0.18
C ILE A 64 6.04 -2.80 -0.27
N ALA A 65 7.09 -3.49 -0.72
CA ALA A 65 7.13 -4.95 -0.71
C ALA A 65 7.02 -5.55 0.69
N MET A 66 7.65 -4.95 1.70
CA MET A 66 7.53 -5.39 3.11
C MET A 66 6.06 -5.39 3.58
N VAL A 67 5.30 -4.34 3.25
CA VAL A 67 3.85 -4.28 3.57
C VAL A 67 3.09 -5.36 2.83
N ALA A 68 3.38 -5.57 1.54
CA ALA A 68 2.75 -6.62 0.74
C ALA A 68 3.03 -8.03 1.30
N VAL A 69 4.25 -8.31 1.75
CA VAL A 69 4.60 -9.58 2.42
C VAL A 69 3.80 -9.77 3.70
N THR A 70 3.64 -8.73 4.53
CA THR A 70 2.85 -8.82 5.76
C THR A 70 1.38 -9.11 5.48
N MET A 71 0.80 -8.46 4.46
CA MET A 71 -0.59 -8.71 4.08
C MET A 71 -0.77 -10.11 3.47
N LEU A 72 0.20 -10.57 2.67
CA LEU A 72 0.21 -11.95 2.15
C LEU A 72 0.30 -12.98 3.27
N PHE A 73 1.23 -12.78 4.21
CA PHE A 73 1.48 -13.70 5.31
C PHE A 73 0.30 -13.76 6.29
N SER A 74 -0.31 -12.61 6.59
CA SER A 74 -1.51 -12.56 7.42
C SER A 74 -2.71 -13.24 6.76
N TYR A 75 -2.92 -13.04 5.45
CA TYR A 75 -3.97 -13.76 4.73
C TYR A 75 -3.74 -15.28 4.72
N TRP A 76 -2.50 -15.71 4.54
CA TRP A 76 -2.13 -17.13 4.65
C TRP A 76 -2.43 -17.70 6.05
N LEU A 77 -2.10 -16.96 7.11
CA LEU A 77 -2.40 -17.36 8.49
C LEU A 77 -3.91 -17.48 8.72
N ILE A 78 -4.70 -16.52 8.23
CA ILE A 78 -6.18 -16.56 8.30
C ILE A 78 -6.70 -17.84 7.64
N GLN A 79 -6.20 -18.18 6.44
CA GLN A 79 -6.67 -19.36 5.71
C GLN A 79 -6.25 -20.69 6.35
N VAL A 80 -5.06 -20.78 6.93
CA VAL A 80 -4.58 -22.04 7.52
C VAL A 80 -5.14 -22.28 8.92
N ARG A 81 -5.35 -21.21 9.70
CA ARG A 81 -5.61 -21.32 11.14
C ARG A 81 -7.01 -20.88 11.56
N LEU A 82 -7.60 -19.89 10.91
CA LEU A 82 -8.88 -19.28 11.33
C LEU A 82 -10.10 -19.81 10.55
N GLN A 83 -10.00 -20.99 9.93
CA GLN A 83 -11.15 -21.66 9.27
C GLN A 83 -12.06 -22.43 10.25
N THR A 84 -11.66 -22.55 11.51
CA THR A 84 -12.44 -23.13 12.60
C THR A 84 -13.34 -22.07 13.27
N PRO A 85 -14.47 -22.48 13.89
CA PRO A 85 -15.41 -21.53 14.46
C PRO A 85 -14.81 -20.77 15.66
N LEU A 86 -15.07 -19.46 15.72
CA LEU A 86 -14.58 -18.54 16.77
C LEU A 86 -15.11 -18.84 18.18
N THR A 87 -15.89 -19.91 18.35
CA THR A 87 -16.35 -20.40 19.64
C THR A 87 -15.24 -21.10 20.43
N GLU A 88 -14.17 -21.54 19.75
CA GLU A 88 -12.99 -22.08 20.43
C GLU A 88 -12.08 -20.94 20.92
N SER A 89 -11.77 -20.93 22.22
CA SER A 89 -10.92 -19.92 22.87
C SER A 89 -9.54 -19.77 22.21
N ALA A 90 -8.98 -20.87 21.69
CA ALA A 90 -7.69 -20.86 20.99
C ALA A 90 -7.73 -20.03 19.69
N THR A 91 -8.82 -20.13 18.92
CA THR A 91 -8.98 -19.40 17.65
C THR A 91 -9.20 -17.90 17.87
N MET A 92 -9.89 -17.55 18.96
CA MET A 92 -10.08 -16.17 19.38
C MET A 92 -8.76 -15.52 19.77
N LEU A 93 -7.91 -16.24 20.52
CA LEU A 93 -6.57 -15.77 20.89
C LEU A 93 -5.70 -15.54 19.65
N GLU A 94 -5.71 -16.45 18.68
CA GLU A 94 -4.97 -16.30 17.43
C GLU A 94 -5.41 -15.07 16.63
N LEU A 95 -6.72 -14.82 16.54
CA LEU A 95 -7.26 -13.61 15.91
C LEU A 95 -6.82 -12.33 16.64
N ILE A 96 -6.85 -12.33 17.98
CA ILE A 96 -6.38 -11.21 18.82
C ILE A 96 -4.90 -10.94 18.54
N MET A 97 -4.05 -11.97 18.57
CA MET A 97 -2.62 -11.82 18.30
C MET A 97 -2.36 -11.31 16.89
N LEU A 98 -3.04 -11.85 15.89
CA LEU A 98 -2.92 -11.40 14.51
C LEU A 98 -3.32 -9.92 14.35
N SER A 99 -4.42 -9.51 15.00
CA SER A 99 -4.91 -8.14 14.94
C SER A 99 -3.98 -7.12 15.63
N LEU A 100 -3.24 -7.55 16.65
CA LEU A 100 -2.24 -6.72 17.32
C LEU A 100 -0.94 -6.62 16.49
N LEU A 101 -0.53 -7.73 15.88
CA LEU A 101 0.77 -7.85 15.23
C LEU A 101 0.80 -7.29 13.81
N LEU A 102 -0.30 -7.40 13.06
CA LEU A 102 -0.39 -6.94 11.67
C LEU A 102 -0.12 -5.42 11.54
N PRO A 103 -0.78 -4.53 12.31
CA PRO A 103 -0.53 -3.10 12.22
C PRO A 103 0.93 -2.74 12.57
N VAL A 104 1.49 -3.36 13.62
CA VAL A 104 2.88 -3.14 14.03
C VAL A 104 3.84 -3.52 12.90
N ALA A 105 3.61 -4.67 12.27
CA ALA A 105 4.39 -5.11 11.11
C ALA A 105 4.24 -4.15 9.92
N CYS A 106 3.07 -3.55 9.70
CA CYS A 106 2.86 -2.56 8.64
C CYS A 106 3.56 -1.21 8.90
N PHE A 107 3.82 -0.83 10.16
CA PHE A 107 4.60 0.37 10.51
C PHE A 107 6.11 0.14 10.50
N LEU A 108 6.57 -1.09 10.70
CA LEU A 108 8.01 -1.39 10.74
C LEU A 108 8.81 -0.95 9.49
N PRO A 109 8.28 -0.95 8.25
CA PRO A 109 8.97 -0.43 7.05
C PRO A 109 9.45 1.02 7.16
N TYR A 110 8.86 1.86 8.04
CA TYR A 110 9.35 3.24 8.28
C TYR A 110 10.76 3.28 8.86
N ALA A 111 11.16 2.25 9.63
CA ALA A 111 12.49 2.19 10.25
C ALA A 111 13.61 1.84 9.27
N TYR A 112 13.27 1.25 8.11
CA TYR A 112 14.25 0.79 7.14
C TYR A 112 14.53 1.83 6.06
N LYS A 113 15.72 1.78 5.44
CA LYS A 113 16.03 2.56 4.22
C LYS A 113 15.53 1.83 2.97
N ASN A 114 15.12 2.59 1.95
CA ASN A 114 14.78 2.02 0.65
C ASN A 114 16.01 1.31 0.07
N ALA A 115 15.85 0.04 -0.30
CA ALA A 115 16.89 -0.79 -0.91
C ALA A 115 16.23 -1.81 -1.85
N GLY A 116 17.02 -2.64 -2.53
CA GLY A 116 16.47 -3.78 -3.26
C GLY A 116 15.86 -4.84 -2.32
N LEU A 117 15.06 -5.75 -2.88
CA LEU A 117 14.48 -6.87 -2.11
C LEU A 117 15.54 -7.83 -1.55
N PHE A 118 16.67 -7.99 -2.22
CA PHE A 118 17.79 -8.81 -1.74
C PHE A 118 18.74 -8.04 -0.81
N SER A 119 18.23 -7.02 -0.11
CA SER A 119 19.00 -6.27 0.87
C SER A 119 18.92 -6.91 2.26
N LYS A 120 19.96 -6.70 3.08
CA LYS A 120 19.98 -7.05 4.51
C LYS A 120 18.78 -6.50 5.28
N SER A 121 18.22 -5.36 4.84
CA SER A 121 17.03 -4.75 5.43
C SER A 121 15.76 -5.58 5.21
N PHE A 122 15.59 -6.20 4.04
CA PHE A 122 14.43 -7.05 3.78
C PHE A 122 14.56 -8.39 4.49
N LEU A 123 15.77 -8.94 4.57
CA LEU A 123 16.03 -10.15 5.33
C LEU A 123 15.78 -9.97 6.83
N SER A 124 16.21 -8.83 7.42
CA SER A 124 15.93 -8.55 8.82
C SER A 124 14.44 -8.32 9.09
N TYR A 125 13.70 -7.75 8.13
CA TYR A 125 12.24 -7.65 8.21
C TYR A 125 11.56 -9.03 8.21
N LEU A 126 11.97 -9.94 7.32
CA LEU A 126 11.47 -11.32 7.32
C LEU A 126 11.79 -12.04 8.63
N ALA A 127 12.99 -11.86 9.18
CA ALA A 127 13.37 -12.41 10.48
C ALA A 127 12.47 -11.88 11.61
N PHE A 128 12.12 -10.58 11.58
CA PHE A 128 11.20 -9.99 12.55
C PHE A 128 9.78 -10.59 12.43
N LEU A 129 9.27 -10.77 11.20
CA LEU A 129 7.99 -11.44 10.98
C LEU A 129 8.00 -12.88 11.53
N LEU A 130 9.06 -13.63 11.28
CA LEU A 130 9.22 -14.98 11.82
C LEU A 130 9.28 -14.97 13.35
N LEU A 131 10.02 -14.05 13.95
CA LEU A 131 10.09 -13.91 15.41
C LEU A 131 8.71 -13.60 16.00
N CYS A 132 7.96 -12.69 15.37
CA CYS A 132 6.59 -12.35 15.74
C CYS A 132 5.67 -13.57 15.71
N THR A 133 5.78 -14.40 14.67
CA THR A 133 4.98 -15.63 14.55
C THR A 133 5.39 -16.72 15.53
N PHE A 134 6.68 -16.83 15.80
CA PHE A 134 7.22 -17.75 16.81
C PHE A 134 6.75 -17.35 18.20
N TRP A 135 6.75 -16.05 18.50
CA TRP A 135 6.24 -15.52 19.75
C TRP A 135 4.74 -15.79 19.91
N ALA A 136 3.94 -15.52 18.88
CA ALA A 136 2.51 -15.86 18.87
C ALA A 136 2.25 -17.36 19.08
N TRP A 137 3.07 -18.22 18.47
CA TRP A 137 3.01 -19.66 18.64
C TRP A 137 3.35 -20.10 20.08
N LEU A 138 4.39 -19.52 20.69
CA LEU A 138 4.73 -19.75 22.10
C LEU A 138 3.62 -19.31 23.05
N THR A 139 3.05 -18.13 22.83
CA THR A 139 1.93 -17.60 23.63
C THR A 139 0.73 -18.54 23.59
N ARG A 140 0.40 -19.09 22.42
CA ARG A 140 -0.67 -20.09 22.28
C ARG A 140 -0.38 -21.34 23.10
N LEU A 141 0.85 -21.85 23.07
CA LEU A 141 1.23 -23.08 23.77
C LEU A 141 1.12 -22.90 25.28
N HIS A 142 1.54 -21.74 25.80
CA HIS A 142 1.53 -21.45 27.24
C HIS A 142 0.12 -21.15 27.79
N ILE A 143 -0.70 -20.43 27.03
CA ILE A 143 -2.07 -20.08 27.44
C ILE A 143 -3.02 -21.28 27.27
N GLY A 144 -2.75 -22.19 26.32
CA GLY A 144 -3.56 -23.39 26.11
C GLY A 144 -3.54 -24.39 27.27
N GLU A 145 -2.52 -24.35 28.14
CA GLU A 145 -2.40 -25.23 29.31
C GLU A 145 -2.95 -24.62 30.60
N THR A 146 -3.18 -23.30 30.63
CA THR A 146 -3.54 -22.58 31.86
C THR A 146 -4.93 -21.98 31.74
N ASP A 147 -5.89 -22.54 32.50
CA ASP A 147 -7.30 -22.12 32.50
C ASP A 147 -7.46 -20.74 33.19
N HIS A 148 -7.20 -19.68 32.43
CA HIS A 148 -7.32 -18.29 32.87
C HIS A 148 -8.65 -17.65 32.44
N SER A 149 -9.76 -18.31 32.79
CA SER A 149 -11.13 -17.80 32.62
C SER A 149 -11.35 -16.41 33.23
N THR A 150 -10.58 -16.04 34.26
CA THR A 150 -10.70 -14.75 34.98
C THR A 150 -10.05 -13.55 34.29
N LEU A 151 -9.04 -13.76 33.42
CA LEU A 151 -8.43 -12.69 32.62
C LEU A 151 -9.31 -12.31 31.42
N THR A 152 -10.08 -13.28 30.92
CA THR A 152 -10.97 -13.10 29.76
C THR A 152 -12.20 -12.27 30.09
N GLU A 153 -12.78 -12.43 31.29
CA GLU A 153 -14.02 -11.72 31.67
C GLU A 153 -13.82 -10.24 32.03
N ASN A 154 -12.68 -9.85 32.61
CA ASN A 154 -12.48 -8.48 33.11
C ASN A 154 -11.74 -7.55 32.14
N LEU A 155 -10.82 -8.07 31.32
CA LEU A 155 -9.98 -7.24 30.43
C LEU A 155 -10.45 -7.25 28.97
N PHE A 156 -11.19 -8.31 28.57
CA PHE A 156 -11.67 -8.51 27.21
C PHE A 156 -13.19 -8.38 27.15
N PHE A 157 -13.72 -7.20 27.50
CA PHE A 157 -15.14 -6.91 27.29
C PHE A 157 -15.46 -6.96 25.78
N VAL A 158 -16.17 -8.01 25.38
CA VAL A 158 -16.63 -8.23 24.00
C VAL A 158 -18.07 -7.75 23.91
N VAL A 159 -18.37 -6.92 22.90
CA VAL A 159 -19.74 -6.53 22.55
C VAL A 159 -20.14 -7.29 21.29
N PRO A 160 -20.80 -8.47 21.42
CA PRO A 160 -20.97 -9.40 20.31
C PRO A 160 -21.81 -8.84 19.15
N GLN A 161 -22.59 -7.79 19.39
CA GLN A 161 -23.41 -7.13 18.36
C GLN A 161 -22.58 -6.27 17.39
N ILE A 162 -21.41 -5.78 17.79
CA ILE A 162 -20.58 -4.87 16.98
C ILE A 162 -19.32 -5.59 16.50
N SER A 163 -18.66 -6.34 17.37
CA SER A 163 -17.50 -7.16 17.01
C SER A 163 -17.31 -8.30 17.99
N ARG A 164 -16.85 -9.46 17.50
CA ARG A 164 -16.39 -10.56 18.36
C ARG A 164 -15.01 -10.28 18.97
N LEU A 165 -14.35 -9.21 18.54
CA LEU A 165 -13.09 -8.77 19.13
C LEU A 165 -13.35 -7.97 20.42
N PRO A 166 -12.45 -8.09 21.39
CA PRO A 166 -12.41 -7.22 22.56
C PRO A 166 -12.35 -5.73 22.18
N LEU A 167 -13.13 -4.89 22.85
CA LEU A 167 -13.27 -3.48 22.51
C LEU A 167 -11.93 -2.72 22.55
N ILE A 168 -11.04 -3.09 23.48
CA ILE A 168 -9.72 -2.47 23.61
C ILE A 168 -8.85 -2.66 22.34
N ILE A 169 -8.99 -3.79 21.66
CA ILE A 169 -8.27 -4.10 20.42
C ILE A 169 -8.87 -3.31 19.27
N VAL A 170 -10.20 -3.19 19.22
CA VAL A 170 -10.86 -2.34 18.23
C VAL A 170 -10.43 -0.90 18.39
N ALA A 171 -10.37 -0.37 19.62
CA ALA A 171 -9.88 0.97 19.91
C ALA A 171 -8.41 1.15 19.50
N TYR A 172 -7.56 0.15 19.75
CA TYR A 172 -6.17 0.12 19.29
C TYR A 172 -6.06 0.19 17.75
N LEU A 173 -6.83 -0.61 17.03
CA LEU A 173 -6.86 -0.60 15.56
C LEU A 173 -7.33 0.76 15.03
N VAL A 174 -8.40 1.32 15.60
CA VAL A 174 -8.90 2.65 15.23
C VAL A 174 -7.82 3.72 15.46
N ALA A 175 -7.13 3.68 16.59
CA ALA A 175 -6.06 4.62 16.90
C ALA A 175 -4.92 4.52 15.87
N LEU A 176 -4.51 3.32 15.49
CA LEU A 176 -3.46 3.11 14.49
C LEU A 176 -3.88 3.52 13.08
N VAL A 177 -5.11 3.25 12.67
CA VAL A 177 -5.67 3.76 11.40
C VAL A 177 -5.70 5.29 11.43
N GLY A 178 -6.07 5.90 12.56
CA GLY A 178 -6.05 7.35 12.75
C GLY A 178 -4.64 7.93 12.62
N ILE A 179 -3.64 7.32 13.26
CA ILE A 179 -2.23 7.73 13.15
C ILE A 179 -1.73 7.61 11.71
N ALA A 180 -2.02 6.50 11.02
CA ALA A 180 -1.68 6.34 9.61
C ALA A 180 -2.42 7.35 8.71
N GLY A 181 -3.67 7.69 9.04
CA GLY A 181 -4.43 8.72 8.34
C GLY A 181 -3.81 10.10 8.49
N ILE A 182 -3.38 10.46 9.70
CA ILE A 182 -2.65 11.71 9.98
C ILE A 182 -1.31 11.72 9.22
N SER A 183 -0.59 10.61 9.16
CA SER A 183 0.67 10.55 8.40
C SER A 183 0.46 10.78 6.90
N VAL A 184 -0.62 10.24 6.32
CA VAL A 184 -1.02 10.50 4.94
C VAL A 184 -1.30 11.99 4.69
N LEU A 185 -2.08 12.62 5.57
CA LEU A 185 -2.47 14.03 5.42
C LEU A 185 -1.28 14.99 5.59
N THR A 186 -0.29 14.63 6.41
CA THR A 186 0.86 15.49 6.72
C THR A 186 2.04 15.31 5.77
N ARG A 187 2.42 14.06 5.45
CA ARG A 187 3.63 13.75 4.67
C ARG A 187 3.35 13.42 3.21
N ASN A 188 2.15 12.96 2.89
CA ASN A 188 1.70 12.59 1.54
C ASN A 188 2.69 11.71 0.75
N GLN A 189 3.46 10.83 1.41
CA GLN A 189 4.34 9.89 0.71
C GLN A 189 3.53 8.66 0.29
N ILE A 190 3.88 8.04 -0.84
CA ILE A 190 3.18 6.84 -1.33
C ILE A 190 3.20 5.72 -0.29
N LEU A 191 4.29 5.60 0.47
CA LEU A 191 4.41 4.62 1.54
C LEU A 191 3.35 4.84 2.63
N ASP A 192 3.10 6.09 3.05
CA ASP A 192 2.08 6.41 4.05
C ASP A 192 0.69 5.93 3.59
N VAL A 193 0.37 6.15 2.32
CA VAL A 193 -0.92 5.76 1.72
C VAL A 193 -1.06 4.23 1.65
N VAL A 194 0.02 3.53 1.29
CA VAL A 194 0.06 2.06 1.28
C VAL A 194 -0.17 1.50 2.69
N VAL A 195 0.55 2.01 3.70
CA VAL A 195 0.40 1.55 5.09
C VAL A 195 -1.00 1.86 5.61
N TYR A 196 -1.51 3.06 5.37
CA TYR A 196 -2.87 3.46 5.74
C TYR A 196 -3.93 2.54 5.15
N SER A 197 -3.90 2.33 3.83
CA SER A 197 -4.87 1.48 3.15
C SER A 197 -4.80 0.02 3.60
N ALA A 198 -3.60 -0.50 3.85
CA ALA A 198 -3.41 -1.86 4.35
C ALA A 198 -4.00 -2.04 5.76
N ILE A 199 -3.68 -1.13 6.70
CA ILE A 199 -4.18 -1.21 8.08
C ILE A 199 -5.70 -0.99 8.13
N LEU A 200 -6.23 -0.06 7.33
CA LEU A 200 -7.67 0.21 7.25
C LEU A 200 -8.46 -1.03 6.77
N LEU A 201 -7.99 -1.68 5.71
CA LEU A 201 -8.62 -2.89 5.19
C LEU A 201 -8.43 -4.11 6.09
N GLY A 202 -7.25 -4.24 6.71
CA GLY A 202 -6.98 -5.25 7.73
C GLY A 202 -7.88 -5.10 8.95
N MET A 203 -8.04 -3.87 9.46
CA MET A 203 -8.98 -3.56 10.55
C MET A 203 -10.40 -3.98 10.17
N ASN A 204 -10.88 -3.58 8.99
CA ASN A 204 -12.23 -3.92 8.55
C ASN A 204 -12.43 -5.45 8.47
N ALA A 205 -11.43 -6.17 7.96
CA ALA A 205 -11.44 -7.63 7.90
C ALA A 205 -11.52 -8.30 9.30
N PHE A 206 -10.80 -7.76 10.30
CA PHE A 206 -10.79 -8.31 11.65
C PHE A 206 -12.06 -7.96 12.44
N VAL A 207 -12.52 -6.71 12.39
CA VAL A 207 -13.72 -6.27 13.11
C VAL A 207 -14.96 -7.04 12.64
N LEU A 208 -15.04 -7.29 11.33
CA LEU A 208 -16.19 -7.91 10.65
C LEU A 208 -15.93 -9.37 10.26
N PHE A 209 -15.02 -10.04 10.96
CA PHE A 209 -14.63 -11.42 10.69
C PHE A 209 -15.79 -12.43 10.75
N HIS A 210 -16.91 -12.07 11.39
CA HIS A 210 -18.11 -12.90 11.47
C HIS A 210 -18.86 -13.03 10.13
N ILE A 211 -18.61 -12.13 9.16
CA ILE A 211 -19.29 -12.12 7.87
C ILE A 211 -18.51 -13.00 6.89
N PRO A 212 -19.18 -13.92 6.16
CA PRO A 212 -18.49 -14.85 5.28
C PRO A 212 -17.75 -14.12 4.16
N TYR A 213 -16.54 -14.59 3.85
CA TYR A 213 -15.67 -14.11 2.77
C TYR A 213 -15.18 -12.65 2.88
N VAL A 214 -15.43 -11.95 4.00
CA VAL A 214 -14.96 -10.56 4.17
C VAL A 214 -13.44 -10.47 4.12
N SER A 215 -12.71 -11.39 4.77
CA SER A 215 -11.25 -11.43 4.70
C SER A 215 -10.75 -11.52 3.25
N THR A 216 -11.27 -12.45 2.45
CA THR A 216 -10.91 -12.57 1.03
C THR A 216 -11.16 -11.28 0.24
N THR A 217 -12.30 -10.61 0.45
CA THR A 217 -12.62 -9.35 -0.25
C THR A 217 -11.70 -8.20 0.15
N MET A 218 -11.47 -7.99 1.45
CA MET A 218 -10.68 -6.87 1.96
C MET A 218 -9.19 -7.04 1.65
N PHE A 219 -8.65 -8.26 1.74
CA PHE A 219 -7.27 -8.53 1.36
C PHE A 219 -7.06 -8.46 -0.16
N SER A 220 -8.05 -8.87 -0.97
CA SER A 220 -8.02 -8.65 -2.43
C SER A 220 -7.95 -7.17 -2.77
N LEU A 221 -8.83 -6.38 -2.12
CA LEU A 221 -8.84 -4.94 -2.31
C LEU A 221 -7.51 -4.31 -1.90
N SER A 222 -6.93 -4.74 -0.78
CA SER A 222 -5.63 -4.24 -0.32
C SER A 222 -4.52 -4.58 -1.31
N GLY A 223 -4.49 -5.79 -1.86
CA GLY A 223 -3.54 -6.17 -2.90
C GLY A 223 -3.68 -5.31 -4.16
N LEU A 224 -4.91 -5.02 -4.58
CA LEU A 224 -5.18 -4.14 -5.73
C LEU A 224 -4.71 -2.71 -5.47
N LEU A 225 -4.99 -2.15 -4.29
CA LEU A 225 -4.54 -0.81 -3.91
C LEU A 225 -3.01 -0.73 -3.87
N ILE A 226 -2.35 -1.71 -3.25
CA ILE A 226 -0.87 -1.78 -3.21
C ILE A 226 -0.31 -1.80 -4.64
N LEU A 227 -0.88 -2.61 -5.52
CA LEU A 227 -0.45 -2.70 -6.92
C LEU A 227 -0.61 -1.35 -7.64
N VAL A 228 -1.74 -0.67 -7.49
CA VAL A 228 -1.99 0.66 -8.08
C VAL A 228 -0.98 1.69 -7.56
N TYR A 229 -0.74 1.73 -6.24
CA TYR A 229 0.22 2.65 -5.64
C TYR A 229 1.66 2.37 -6.07
N LEU A 230 1.98 1.11 -6.33
CA LEU A 230 3.30 0.71 -6.78
C LEU A 230 3.53 1.09 -8.25
N ILE A 231 2.52 0.97 -9.12
CA ILE A 231 2.58 1.50 -10.48
C ILE A 231 2.73 3.03 -10.44
N SER A 232 1.98 3.72 -9.58
CA SER A 232 2.10 5.16 -9.38
C SER A 232 3.51 5.55 -8.92
N ALA A 233 4.09 4.81 -7.99
CA ALA A 233 5.47 5.04 -7.53
C ALA A 233 6.49 4.79 -8.63
N GLY A 234 6.29 3.75 -9.45
CA GLY A 234 7.13 3.47 -10.61
C GLY A 234 7.09 4.58 -11.65
N HIS A 235 5.92 5.18 -11.88
CA HIS A 235 5.76 6.34 -12.74
C HIS A 235 6.50 7.56 -12.17
N GLU A 236 6.33 7.89 -10.89
CA GLU A 236 7.07 9.00 -10.27
C GLU A 236 8.60 8.84 -10.40
N MET A 237 9.14 7.62 -10.27
CA MET A 237 10.57 7.35 -10.48
C MET A 237 11.04 7.46 -11.93
N ALA A 238 10.21 7.08 -12.89
CA ALA A 238 10.57 7.13 -14.32
C ALA A 238 10.61 8.58 -14.84
N PHE A 239 9.79 9.45 -14.25
CA PHE A 239 9.67 10.85 -14.67
C PHE A 239 10.56 11.79 -13.85
N ASN A 240 10.87 11.47 -12.59
CA ASN A 240 11.65 12.34 -11.71
C ASN A 240 12.90 11.61 -11.23
N ASP A 241 14.09 12.09 -11.62
CA ASP A 241 15.35 11.52 -11.14
C ASP A 241 15.55 11.86 -9.66
N PRO A 242 15.65 10.86 -8.76
CA PRO A 242 15.82 11.11 -7.32
C PRO A 242 17.15 11.79 -6.97
N LEU A 243 18.19 11.68 -7.79
CA LEU A 243 19.51 12.28 -7.51
C LEU A 243 19.60 13.75 -7.92
N THR A 244 18.93 14.14 -9.01
CA THR A 244 19.05 15.50 -9.56
C THR A 244 17.77 16.33 -9.43
N GLN A 245 16.62 15.69 -9.12
CA GLN A 245 15.28 16.30 -9.20
C GLN A 245 14.99 16.91 -10.59
N ILE A 246 15.77 16.55 -11.61
CA ILE A 246 15.57 16.99 -12.98
C ILE A 246 14.56 16.01 -13.59
N PRO A 247 13.57 16.52 -14.35
CA PRO A 247 12.68 15.65 -15.13
C PRO A 247 13.53 14.73 -16.03
N GLY A 248 13.28 13.43 -15.94
CA GLY A 248 14.00 12.43 -16.71
C GLY A 248 13.89 12.69 -18.21
N ARG A 249 14.79 12.09 -19.00
CA ARG A 249 14.85 12.27 -20.47
C ARG A 249 13.49 12.08 -21.16
N GLN A 250 12.64 11.18 -20.66
CA GLN A 250 11.29 10.95 -21.21
C GLN A 250 10.30 12.09 -20.91
N ALA A 251 10.38 12.70 -19.72
CA ALA A 251 9.61 13.89 -19.37
C ALA A 251 10.06 15.08 -20.22
N LEU A 252 11.37 15.25 -20.41
CA LEU A 252 11.94 16.25 -21.30
C LEU A 252 11.51 16.02 -22.76
N ASP A 253 11.51 14.80 -23.27
CA ASP A 253 11.08 14.49 -24.64
C ASP A 253 9.57 14.73 -24.85
N GLN A 254 8.74 14.51 -23.83
CA GLN A 254 7.30 14.84 -23.87
C GLN A 254 7.07 16.36 -23.82
N ASP A 255 7.79 17.08 -22.94
CA ASP A 255 7.74 18.53 -22.88
C ASP A 255 8.28 19.18 -24.16
N LEU A 256 9.38 18.68 -24.73
CA LEU A 256 9.94 19.13 -26.00
C LEU A 256 8.99 18.87 -27.18
N LYS A 257 8.16 17.83 -27.16
CA LYS A 257 7.11 17.63 -28.17
C LYS A 257 6.03 18.71 -28.11
N HIS A 258 5.68 19.19 -26.91
CA HIS A 258 4.71 20.28 -26.75
C HIS A 258 5.33 21.66 -27.04
N ILE A 259 6.57 21.89 -26.62
CA ILE A 259 7.26 23.17 -26.85
C ILE A 259 7.85 23.25 -28.27
N GLY A 260 8.08 22.12 -28.95
CA GLY A 260 8.73 22.02 -30.26
C GLY A 260 8.01 22.73 -31.42
N LYS A 261 6.72 23.05 -31.29
CA LYS A 261 6.03 23.95 -32.24
C LYS A 261 6.39 25.42 -32.02
N ASN A 262 6.51 25.86 -30.77
CA ASN A 262 6.81 27.26 -30.42
C ASN A 262 8.32 27.57 -30.43
N LEU A 263 9.18 26.61 -30.09
CA LEU A 263 10.64 26.77 -30.17
C LEU A 263 11.14 26.84 -31.62
N ARG A 264 10.53 26.08 -32.56
CA ARG A 264 10.85 26.23 -33.98
C ARG A 264 10.51 27.63 -34.47
N LEU A 265 9.36 28.18 -34.09
CA LEU A 265 8.99 29.56 -34.44
C LEU A 265 9.93 30.58 -33.80
N ARG A 266 10.36 30.38 -32.54
CA ARG A 266 11.25 31.32 -31.85
C ARG A 266 12.69 31.28 -32.38
N CYS A 267 13.24 30.11 -32.70
CA CYS A 267 14.54 30.00 -33.35
C CYS A 267 14.51 30.51 -34.79
N LEU A 268 13.42 30.26 -35.54
CA LEU A 268 13.27 30.74 -36.92
C LEU A 268 13.02 32.25 -36.98
N MET A 269 12.34 32.81 -35.98
CA MET A 269 12.19 34.26 -35.78
C MET A 269 13.51 34.92 -35.35
N TRP A 270 14.35 34.23 -34.55
CA TRP A 270 15.68 34.75 -34.17
C TRP A 270 16.68 34.72 -35.33
N THR A 271 16.63 33.69 -36.19
CA THR A 271 17.45 33.66 -37.42
C THR A 271 16.96 34.63 -38.49
N THR A 272 15.65 34.86 -38.61
CA THR A 272 15.13 35.92 -39.52
C THR A 272 15.41 37.33 -39.01
N LEU A 273 15.33 37.60 -37.70
CA LEU A 273 15.75 38.89 -37.12
C LEU A 273 17.25 39.13 -37.23
N LYS A 274 18.08 38.09 -37.15
CA LYS A 274 19.53 38.21 -37.33
C LYS A 274 19.91 38.47 -38.79
N ASN A 275 19.18 37.92 -39.76
CA ASN A 275 19.39 38.19 -41.19
C ASN A 275 18.82 39.52 -41.67
N SER A 276 17.87 40.14 -40.95
CA SER A 276 17.37 41.48 -41.28
C SER A 276 18.20 42.62 -40.67
N MET A 277 19.25 42.32 -39.90
CA MET A 277 20.05 43.30 -39.15
C MET A 277 21.53 43.36 -39.61
N ILE A 278 21.88 42.70 -40.72
CA ILE A 278 23.19 42.80 -41.36
C ILE A 278 23.00 43.53 -42.70
N PRO A 279 23.42 44.81 -42.83
CA PRO A 279 23.44 45.46 -44.13
C PRO A 279 24.51 44.79 -44.99
N THR A 280 24.08 44.26 -46.13
CA THR A 280 24.93 43.78 -47.20
C THR A 280 25.58 44.96 -47.89
N ASP A 281 26.79 45.33 -47.47
CA ASP A 281 27.75 46.01 -48.32
C ASP A 281 29.15 45.83 -47.72
N MET A 282 29.96 44.98 -48.36
CA MET A 282 31.32 45.30 -48.80
C MET A 282 32.00 44.05 -49.36
N THR A 283 32.57 44.26 -50.54
CA THR A 283 33.24 43.34 -51.48
C THR A 283 34.41 42.54 -50.90
N PRO A 284 34.77 41.39 -51.50
CA PRO A 284 35.90 40.58 -51.07
C PRO A 284 37.21 41.17 -51.63
N VAL A 285 38.23 41.36 -50.80
CA VAL A 285 39.60 41.63 -51.25
C VAL A 285 40.54 40.57 -50.68
N MET A 286 41.27 39.99 -51.62
CA MET A 286 42.36 39.01 -51.52
C MET A 286 43.51 39.41 -50.58
N MET A 287 44.27 38.38 -50.19
CA MET A 287 45.72 38.38 -49.93
C MET A 287 46.23 39.22 -48.74
N PHE A 288 46.49 38.59 -47.59
CA PHE A 288 47.77 37.95 -47.19
C PHE A 288 47.66 37.51 -45.72
#